data_AF-A0A3D2UZP1-F1
#
_entry.id   AF-A0A3D2UZP1-F1
#
_cell.length_a   1.000
_cell.length_b   1.000
_cell.length_c   1.000
_cell.angle_alpha   90.00
_cell.angle_beta   90.00
_cell.angle_gamma   90.00
#
_symmetry.space_group_name_H-M   'P 1'
#
loop_
_entity.id
_entity.type
_entity.pdbx_description
1 polymer ?
#
loop_
_entity_poly.entity_id
_entity_poly.type
_entity_poly.pdbx_seq_one_letter_code
_entity_poly.pdbx_strand_id
1 'polypeptide(L)'
;MYSVELETFDGGATSTLASSTFTFDNNEYYSLKVSAVGDELNAKIWQTSTAEPADWDITATDASYTQGEIGLTTTTSTTSFDNVAVNPS
;
A
#
# COMPACT_ATOMS: atom_id res chain seq x y z
N MET A 1 -11.30 10.92 -7.56
CA MET A 1 -9.90 10.55 -7.84
C MET A 1 -9.37 9.98 -6.55
N TYR A 2 -8.81 8.78 -6.60
CA TYR A 2 -8.32 8.08 -5.41
C TYR A 2 -6.81 8.33 -5.28
N SER A 3 -6.26 8.05 -4.11
CA SER A 3 -4.82 8.10 -3.86
C SER A 3 -4.33 6.76 -3.34
N VAL A 4 -3.08 6.44 -3.67
CA VAL A 4 -2.27 5.47 -2.92
C VAL A 4 -1.31 6.27 -2.06
N GLU A 5 -1.21 5.89 -0.79
CA GLU A 5 -0.51 6.66 0.24
C GLU A 5 0.39 5.72 1.06
N LEU A 6 1.59 6.21 1.37
CA LEU A 6 2.41 5.69 2.48
C LEU A 6 2.23 6.64 3.64
N GLU A 7 1.84 6.12 4.80
CA GLU A 7 1.53 6.92 5.98
C GLU A 7 2.14 6.32 7.24
N THR A 8 2.47 7.18 8.20
CA THR A 8 2.64 6.77 9.60
C THR A 8 1.31 6.90 10.34
N PHE A 9 1.11 6.06 11.36
CA PHE A 9 -0.03 6.15 12.27
C PHE A 9 0.46 6.10 13.72
N ASP A 10 0.43 7.25 14.40
CA ASP A 10 0.87 7.39 15.79
C ASP A 10 -0.27 7.91 16.67
N GLY A 11 -0.64 7.16 17.70
CA GLY A 11 -1.65 7.59 18.68
C GLY A 11 -3.02 7.99 18.08
N GLY A 12 -3.40 7.49 16.90
CA GLY A 12 -4.65 7.88 16.24
C GLY A 12 -4.50 8.94 15.14
N ALA A 13 -3.31 9.51 14.95
CA ALA A 13 -3.03 10.50 13.92
C ALA A 13 -2.27 9.87 12.75
N THR A 14 -2.71 10.17 11.52
CA THR A 14 -1.99 9.83 10.30
C THR A 14 -1.08 10.97 9.84
N SER A 15 0.07 10.63 9.25
CA SER A 15 0.91 11.57 8.51
C SER A 15 1.35 10.96 7.18
N THR A 16 1.01 11.60 6.07
CA THR A 16 1.37 11.13 4.73
C THR A 16 2.85 11.39 4.43
N LEU A 17 3.56 10.34 4.02
CA LEU A 17 4.97 10.38 3.62
C LEU A 17 5.12 10.56 2.11
N ALA A 18 4.31 9.84 1.33
CA ALA A 18 4.26 9.93 -0.12
C ALA A 18 2.87 9.55 -0.61
N SER A 19 2.46 10.13 -1.75
CA SER A 19 1.20 9.80 -2.39
C SER A 19 1.25 9.92 -3.91
N SER A 20 0.43 9.14 -4.58
CA SER A 20 0.15 9.29 -6.02
C SER A 20 -1.34 9.11 -6.27
N THR A 21 -1.83 9.70 -7.37
CA THR A 21 -3.23 9.54 -7.78
C THR A 21 -3.43 8.22 -8.50
N PHE A 22 -4.54 7.54 -8.21
CA PHE A 22 -4.95 6.32 -8.88
C PHE A 22 -6.45 6.35 -9.23
N THR A 23 -6.82 5.61 -10.28
CA THR A 23 -8.20 5.49 -10.75
C THR A 23 -8.63 4.04 -10.71
N PHE A 24 -9.74 3.79 -10.03
CA PHE A 24 -10.41 2.50 -10.04
C PHE A 24 -11.50 2.48 -11.11
N ASP A 25 -11.50 1.40 -11.88
CA ASP A 25 -12.58 1.00 -12.77
C ASP A 25 -13.56 0.12 -12.00
N ASN A 26 -14.81 0.14 -12.45
CA ASN A 26 -15.88 -0.59 -11.79
C ASN A 26 -15.75 -2.11 -12.03
N ASN A 27 -16.02 -2.91 -10.99
CA ASN A 27 -15.99 -4.38 -11.04
C ASN A 27 -14.62 -5.00 -11.39
N GLU A 28 -13.52 -4.29 -11.16
CA GLU A 28 -12.17 -4.79 -11.40
C GLU A 28 -11.45 -5.18 -10.10
N TYR A 29 -10.53 -6.16 -10.21
CA TYR A 29 -9.62 -6.53 -9.14
C TYR A 29 -8.29 -5.77 -9.27
N TYR A 30 -7.71 -5.43 -8.13
CA TYR A 30 -6.47 -4.68 -8.05
C TYR A 30 -5.47 -5.41 -7.16
N SER A 31 -4.22 -5.37 -7.57
CA SER A 31 -3.09 -5.87 -6.82
C SER A 31 -2.36 -4.68 -6.18
N LEU A 32 -2.18 -4.77 -4.86
CA LEU A 32 -1.35 -3.85 -4.09
C LEU A 32 -0.09 -4.60 -3.66
N LYS A 33 1.08 -4.01 -3.90
CA LYS A 33 2.35 -4.53 -3.41
C LYS A 33 3.05 -3.44 -2.61
N VAL A 34 3.49 -3.80 -1.42
CA VAL A 34 4.23 -2.93 -0.50
C VAL A 34 5.55 -3.61 -0.17
N SER A 35 6.62 -2.83 -0.07
CA SER A 35 7.94 -3.27 0.37
C SER A 35 8.46 -2.33 1.44
N ALA A 36 8.97 -2.90 2.53
CA ALA A 36 9.68 -2.20 3.59
C ALA A 36 11.03 -2.89 3.79
N VAL A 37 12.13 -2.21 3.49
CA VAL A 37 13.50 -2.73 3.61
C VAL A 37 14.38 -1.67 4.28
N GLY A 38 14.77 -1.93 5.53
CA GLY A 38 15.37 -0.87 6.35
C GLY A 38 14.38 0.27 6.52
N ASP A 39 14.80 1.49 6.21
CA ASP A 39 13.98 2.70 6.28
C ASP A 39 13.26 3.00 4.95
N GLU A 40 13.48 2.20 3.89
CA GLU A 40 12.91 2.43 2.57
C GLU A 40 11.53 1.76 2.46
N LEU A 41 10.52 2.58 2.13
CA LEU A 41 9.14 2.17 1.93
C LEU A 41 8.74 2.40 0.48
N ASN A 42 8.19 1.37 -0.15
CA ASN A 42 7.74 1.42 -1.55
C ASN A 42 6.35 0.83 -1.68
N ALA A 43 5.52 1.41 -2.53
CA ALA A 43 4.22 0.84 -2.89
C ALA A 43 3.90 1.01 -4.37
N LYS A 44 3.19 0.02 -4.92
CA LYS A 44 2.59 0.12 -6.25
C LYS A 44 1.25 -0.61 -6.31
N ILE A 45 0.39 -0.11 -7.19
CA ILE A 45 -0.95 -0.62 -7.42
C ILE A 45 -1.20 -0.76 -8.92
N TRP A 46 -1.87 -1.84 -9.31
CA TRP A 46 -2.26 -2.05 -10.70
C TRP A 46 -3.50 -2.93 -10.78
N GLN A 47 -4.20 -2.88 -11.91
CA GLN A 47 -5.31 -3.80 -12.17
C GLN A 47 -4.73 -5.22 -12.29
N THR A 48 -5.29 -6.18 -11.54
CA THR A 48 -4.71 -7.54 -11.45
C THR A 48 -4.62 -8.27 -12.79
N SER A 49 -5.45 -7.90 -13.76
CA SER A 49 -5.45 -8.46 -15.11
C SER A 49 -4.32 -7.92 -16.00
N THR A 50 -3.60 -6.88 -15.59
CA THR A 50 -2.46 -6.29 -16.32
C THR A 50 -1.13 -6.75 -15.75
N ALA A 51 -0.05 -6.54 -16.50
CA ALA A 51 1.30 -6.82 -16.01
C ALA A 51 1.65 -5.96 -14.79
N GLU A 52 2.36 -6.54 -13.82
CA GLU A 52 2.94 -5.80 -12.69
C GLU A 52 3.88 -4.71 -13.22
N PRO A 53 3.71 -3.44 -12.83
CA PRO A 53 4.62 -2.36 -13.21
C PRO A 53 6.05 -2.64 -12.75
N ALA A 54 7.03 -2.25 -13.57
CA ALA A 54 8.44 -2.36 -13.21
C ALA A 54 8.81 -1.38 -12.10
N ASP A 55 8.32 -0.14 -12.21
CA ASP A 55 8.59 0.94 -11.28
C ASP A 55 7.61 0.95 -10.10
N TRP A 56 8.02 1.55 -8.98
CA TRP A 56 7.16 1.83 -7.84
C TRP A 56 6.36 3.12 -8.10
N ASP A 57 5.08 3.15 -7.72
CA ASP A 57 4.25 4.35 -7.86
C ASP A 57 4.62 5.42 -6.84
N ILE A 58 4.95 4.98 -5.62
CA ILE A 58 5.37 5.84 -4.51
C ILE A 58 6.52 5.21 -3.74
N THR A 59 7.44 6.08 -3.31
CA THR A 59 8.62 5.74 -2.51
C THR A 59 8.75 6.76 -1.37
N ALA A 60 9.17 6.31 -0.20
CA ALA A 60 9.42 7.17 0.96
C ALA A 60 10.55 6.60 1.82
N THR A 61 11.10 7.43 2.70
CA THR A 61 12.06 7.01 3.72
C THR A 61 11.53 7.40 5.09
N ASP A 62 11.37 6.43 6.00
CA ASP A 62 10.97 6.64 7.39
C ASP A 62 11.62 5.58 8.30
N ALA A 63 12.17 6.02 9.43
CA ALA A 63 12.87 5.18 10.39
C ALA A 63 12.12 5.07 11.75
N SER A 64 10.85 5.49 11.79
CA SER A 64 10.09 5.61 13.04
C SER A 64 9.65 4.24 13.57
N TYR A 65 9.43 3.27 12.67
CA TYR A 65 8.94 1.93 13.00
C TYR A 65 9.80 0.85 12.32
N THR A 66 10.64 0.17 13.10
CA THR A 66 11.59 -0.83 12.55
C THR A 66 11.06 -2.27 12.58
N GLN A 67 9.92 -2.51 13.24
CA GLN A 67 9.29 -3.82 13.37
C GLN A 67 7.81 -3.68 13.73
N GLY A 68 7.00 -4.67 13.41
CA GLY A 68 5.57 -4.68 13.71
C GLY A 68 4.84 -5.89 13.15
N GLU A 69 3.53 -5.86 13.30
CA GLU A 69 2.63 -6.85 12.72
C GLU A 69 2.10 -6.38 11.36
N ILE A 70 1.64 -7.32 10.54
CA ILE A 70 1.04 -7.01 9.25
C ILE A 70 -0.46 -7.25 9.34
N GLY A 71 -1.23 -6.26 8.92
CA GLY A 71 -2.68 -6.29 8.96
C GLY A 71 -3.30 -5.61 7.75
N LEU A 72 -4.58 -5.91 7.53
CA LEU A 72 -5.42 -5.26 6.54
C LEU A 72 -6.60 -4.65 7.27
N THR A 73 -6.97 -3.43 6.90
CA THR A 73 -8.10 -2.71 7.48
C THR A 73 -8.91 -2.04 6.37
N THR A 74 -10.21 -1.84 6.62
CA THR A 74 -11.11 -1.10 5.73
C THR A 74 -12.01 -0.21 6.57
N THR A 75 -12.35 0.95 6.03
CA THR A 75 -13.25 1.93 6.66
C THR A 75 -14.64 1.95 6.01
N THR A 76 -14.88 1.08 5.01
CA THR A 76 -16.13 1.01 4.26
C THR A 76 -16.75 -0.39 4.29
N SER A 77 -18.01 -0.50 3.89
CA SER A 77 -18.88 -1.61 4.26
C SER A 77 -18.62 -2.94 3.56
N THR A 78 -17.94 -2.99 2.41
CA THR A 78 -17.63 -4.26 1.72
C THR A 78 -16.33 -4.20 0.90
N THR A 79 -15.28 -4.86 1.37
CA THR A 79 -14.03 -5.08 0.63
C THR A 79 -13.61 -6.55 0.79
N SER A 80 -13.20 -7.21 -0.29
CA SER A 80 -12.64 -8.56 -0.25
C SER A 80 -11.14 -8.52 -0.57
N PHE A 81 -10.35 -9.24 0.20
CA PHE A 81 -8.93 -9.45 -0.08
C PHE A 81 -8.72 -10.92 -0.46
N ASP A 82 -7.87 -11.17 -1.44
CA ASP A 82 -7.48 -12.50 -1.89
C ASP A 82 -5.98 -12.50 -2.21
N ASN A 83 -5.35 -13.67 -2.21
CA ASN A 83 -3.92 -13.86 -2.46
C ASN A 83 -3.00 -13.01 -1.55
N VAL A 84 -3.40 -12.82 -0.29
CA VAL A 84 -2.60 -12.09 0.70
C VAL A 84 -1.37 -12.92 1.06
N ALA A 85 -0.19 -12.42 0.71
CA ALA A 85 1.08 -13.05 1.00
C ALA A 85 2.07 -12.04 1.57
N VAL A 86 2.88 -12.51 2.52
CA VAL A 86 3.97 -11.75 3.13
C VAL A 86 5.23 -12.60 3.11
N ASN A 87 6.33 -12.01 2.69
CA ASN A 87 7.66 -12.63 2.76
C ASN A 87 8.55 -11.80 3.69
N PRO A 88 8.48 -12.01 5.02
CA PRO A 88 9.38 -11.34 5.94
C PRO A 88 10.81 -11.87 5.74
N SER A 89 11.78 -10.97 5.79
CA SER A 89 13.22 -11.29 5.71
C SER A 89 13.75 -11.93 6.98
#